data_AF-A0A6V7MC15-F1
#
_entry.id   AF-A0A6V7MC15-F1
#
_cell.length_a   1.000
_cell.length_b   1.000
_cell.length_c   1.000
_cell.angle_alpha   90.00
_cell.angle_beta   90.00
_cell.angle_gamma   90.00
#
_symmetry.space_group_name_H-M   'P 1'
#
loop_
_entity.id
_entity.type
_entity.pdbx_description
1 polymer ?
#
loop_
_entity_poly.entity_id
_entity_poly.type
_entity_poly.pdbx_seq_one_letter_code
_entity_poly.pdbx_strand_id
1 'polypeptide(L)'
;VLKLEYEAYEPMALKEMSTICSKIREKWPVHHIAIYHRLGEVPVCESSVAIAISSAHRQESLEAVKFAIDTLKSSVPIWKKEIYSDQGAEWKENKE
;
A
#
# COMPACT_ATOMS: atom_id res chain seq x y z
N VAL A 1 19.51 -5.18 4.58
CA VAL A 1 18.20 -5.88 4.61
C VAL A 1 18.26 -7.03 3.62
N LEU A 2 17.99 -8.25 4.07
CA LEU A 2 17.90 -9.45 3.22
C LEU A 2 16.49 -9.65 2.66
N LYS A 3 15.48 -9.32 3.46
CA LYS A 3 14.06 -9.39 3.11
C LYS A 3 13.24 -8.49 4.02
N LEU A 4 12.03 -8.18 3.57
CA LEU A 4 10.98 -7.57 4.37
C LEU A 4 9.96 -8.63 4.76
N GLU A 5 9.37 -8.50 5.92
CA GLU A 5 8.22 -9.29 6.35
C GLU A 5 7.08 -8.33 6.68
N TYR A 6 5.91 -8.58 6.08
CA TYR A 6 4.72 -7.76 6.26
C TYR A 6 3.63 -8.52 6.99
N GLU A 7 3.10 -7.91 8.04
CA GLU A 7 1.96 -8.42 8.80
C GLU A 7 0.83 -7.41 8.78
N ALA A 8 -0.42 -7.89 8.82
CA ALA A 8 -1.59 -7.03 8.81
C ALA A 8 -2.75 -7.64 9.60
N TYR A 9 -3.60 -6.79 10.16
CA TYR A 9 -4.93 -7.21 10.56
C TYR A 9 -5.84 -7.21 9.33
N GLU A 10 -5.82 -8.32 8.58
CA GLU A 10 -6.38 -8.41 7.22
C GLU A 10 -7.82 -7.87 7.07
N PRO A 11 -8.80 -8.21 7.93
CA PRO A 11 -10.16 -7.69 7.79
C PRO A 11 -10.23 -6.16 7.85
N MET A 12 -9.43 -5.54 8.72
CA MET A 12 -9.38 -4.09 8.84
C MET A 12 -8.59 -3.45 7.69
N ALA A 13 -7.49 -4.08 7.26
CA ALA A 13 -6.73 -3.61 6.11
C ALA A 13 -7.58 -3.57 4.84
N LEU A 14 -8.33 -4.64 4.56
CA LEU A 14 -9.26 -4.69 3.43
C LEU A 14 -10.36 -3.63 3.52
N LYS A 15 -10.90 -3.39 4.72
CA LYS A 15 -11.90 -2.34 4.96
C LYS A 15 -11.36 -0.93 4.71
N GLU A 16 -10.15 -0.64 5.20
CA GLU A 16 -9.49 0.65 4.99
C GLU A 16 -9.13 0.85 3.51
N MET A 17 -8.62 -0.18 2.83
CA MET A 17 -8.36 -0.14 1.38
C MET A 17 -9.64 0.09 0.56
N SER A 18 -10.76 -0.52 0.95
CA SER A 18 -12.06 -0.23 0.34
C SER A 18 -12.49 1.21 0.58
N THR A 19 -12.24 1.76 1.76
CA THR A 19 -12.53 3.17 2.09
C THR A 19 -11.70 4.13 1.23
N ILE A 20 -10.42 3.81 0.99
CA ILE A 20 -9.56 4.56 0.07
C ILE A 20 -10.17 4.58 -1.34
N CYS A 21 -10.65 3.43 -1.83
CA CYS A 21 -11.29 3.34 -3.14
C CYS A 21 -12.54 4.23 -3.24
N SER A 22 -13.39 4.25 -2.19
CA SER A 22 -14.56 5.13 -2.13
C SER A 22 -14.17 6.60 -2.18
N LYS A 23 -13.20 7.02 -1.35
CA LYS A 23 -12.70 8.41 -1.32
C LYS A 23 -12.12 8.86 -2.66
N ILE A 24 -11.44 7.96 -3.39
CA ILE A 24 -10.94 8.25 -4.74
C ILE A 24 -12.09 8.51 -5.70
N ARG A 25 -13.14 7.69 -5.68
CA ARG A 25 -14.31 7.85 -6.55
C ARG A 25 -15.12 9.11 -6.25
N GLU A 26 -15.08 9.61 -5.02
CA GLU A 26 -15.69 10.88 -4.63
C GLU A 26 -14.91 12.10 -5.16
N LYS A 27 -13.59 11.98 -5.29
CA LYS A 27 -12.69 13.09 -5.65
C LYS A 27 -12.38 13.18 -7.15
N TRP A 28 -12.29 12.03 -7.84
CA TRP A 28 -11.87 11.96 -9.24
C TRP A 28 -12.78 11.06 -10.08
N PRO A 29 -13.05 11.44 -11.35
CA PRO A 29 -13.80 10.60 -12.29
C PRO A 29 -12.93 9.45 -12.83
N VAL A 30 -12.75 8.40 -12.01
CA VAL A 30 -11.97 7.20 -12.35
C VAL A 30 -12.87 6.02 -12.74
N HIS A 31 -12.39 5.17 -13.65
CA HIS A 31 -13.09 3.97 -14.11
C HIS A 31 -12.83 2.78 -13.17
N HIS A 32 -11.60 2.29 -13.16
CA HIS A 32 -11.17 1.12 -12.38
C HIS A 32 -10.07 1.49 -11.39
N ILE A 33 -10.09 0.83 -10.23
CA ILE A 33 -9.12 0.97 -9.14
C ILE A 33 -8.72 -0.45 -8.73
N ALA A 34 -7.41 -0.69 -8.64
CA ALA A 34 -6.83 -1.89 -8.07
C ALA A 34 -5.72 -1.49 -7.09
N ILE A 35 -5.79 -2.01 -5.87
CA ILE A 35 -4.80 -1.79 -4.81
C ILE A 35 -4.46 -3.15 -4.23
N TYR A 36 -3.19 -3.54 -4.28
CA TYR A 36 -2.68 -4.79 -3.74
C TYR A 36 -1.49 -4.52 -2.83
N HIS A 37 -1.44 -5.25 -1.72
CA HIS A 37 -0.30 -5.26 -0.81
C HIS A 37 0.05 -6.71 -0.46
N ARG A 38 1.31 -7.11 -0.64
CA ARG A 38 1.79 -8.44 -0.25
C ARG A 38 1.89 -8.54 1.28
N LEU A 39 1.58 -9.72 1.83
CA LEU A 39 1.85 -10.08 3.21
C LEU A 39 2.88 -11.21 3.26
N GLY A 40 3.52 -11.40 4.41
CA GLY A 40 4.62 -12.34 4.59
C GLY A 40 5.93 -11.81 3.98
N GLU A 41 6.76 -12.74 3.51
CA GLU A 41 8.11 -12.41 3.06
C GLU A 41 8.14 -11.76 1.66
N VAL A 42 8.86 -10.64 1.56
CA VAL A 42 9.12 -9.94 0.30
C VAL A 42 10.65 -9.80 0.15
N PRO A 43 11.27 -10.52 -0.80
CA PRO A 43 12.69 -10.38 -1.11
C PRO A 43 13.08 -8.96 -1.52
N VAL A 44 14.37 -8.64 -1.40
CA VAL A 44 14.90 -7.40 -1.98
C VAL A 44 14.66 -7.38 -3.49
N CYS A 45 14.34 -6.20 -4.02
CA CYS A 45 13.95 -5.95 -5.42
C CYS A 45 12.57 -6.47 -5.85
N GLU A 46 11.78 -7.05 -4.93
CA GLU A 46 10.39 -7.44 -5.21
C GLU A 46 9.38 -6.35 -4.82
N SER A 47 8.27 -6.27 -5.55
CA SER A 47 7.21 -5.29 -5.27
C SER A 47 6.36 -5.72 -4.07
N SER A 48 6.28 -4.87 -3.04
CA SER A 48 5.38 -5.09 -1.90
C SER A 48 3.98 -4.49 -2.12
N VAL A 49 3.86 -3.41 -2.89
CA VAL A 49 2.60 -2.71 -3.17
C VAL A 49 2.44 -2.49 -4.66
N ALA A 50 1.23 -2.68 -5.18
CA ALA A 50 0.86 -2.34 -6.54
C ALA A 50 -0.47 -1.58 -6.55
N ILE A 51 -0.49 -0.42 -7.22
CA ILE A 51 -1.69 0.41 -7.37
C ILE A 51 -1.87 0.73 -8.86
N ALA A 52 -3.07 0.47 -9.37
CA ALA A 52 -3.44 0.81 -10.75
C ALA A 52 -4.80 1.51 -10.76
N ILE A 53 -4.87 2.68 -11.40
CA ILE A 53 -6.09 3.47 -11.52
C ILE A 53 -6.22 3.96 -12.96
N SER A 54 -7.42 3.85 -13.52
CA SER A 54 -7.74 4.29 -14.88
C SER A 54 -8.75 5.43 -14.87
N SER A 55 -8.61 6.37 -15.81
CA SER A 55 -9.48 7.53 -16.00
C SER A 55 -9.43 7.97 -17.47
N ALA A 56 -10.39 8.79 -17.90
CA ALA A 56 -10.46 9.28 -19.28
C ALA A 56 -9.23 10.13 -19.66
N HIS A 57 -8.72 10.91 -18.72
CA HIS A 57 -7.50 11.71 -18.88
C HIS A 57 -6.46 11.33 -17.83
N ARG A 58 -5.19 11.56 -18.14
CA ARG A 58 -4.07 11.13 -17.30
C ARG A 58 -4.00 11.85 -15.95
N GLN A 59 -4.54 13.06 -15.85
CA GLN A 59 -4.36 13.90 -14.65
C GLN A 59 -5.01 13.25 -13.43
N GLU A 60 -6.24 12.79 -13.60
CA GLU A 60 -7.07 12.21 -12.55
C GLU A 60 -6.47 10.89 -12.03
N SER A 61 -5.97 10.03 -12.92
CA SER A 61 -5.32 8.78 -12.52
C SER A 61 -3.99 9.03 -11.81
N LEU A 62 -3.18 9.97 -12.29
CA LEU A 62 -1.90 10.30 -11.63
C LEU A 62 -2.12 10.87 -10.22
N GLU A 63 -3.07 11.79 -10.06
CA GLU A 63 -3.42 12.37 -8.76
C GLU A 63 -4.03 11.31 -7.82
N ALA A 64 -4.94 10.49 -8.33
CA ALA A 64 -5.58 9.43 -7.55
C ALA A 64 -4.57 8.36 -7.09
N VAL A 65 -3.59 7.99 -7.92
CA VAL A 65 -2.54 7.02 -7.54
C VAL A 65 -1.68 7.58 -6.40
N LYS A 66 -1.30 8.86 -6.50
CA LYS A 66 -0.56 9.54 -5.42
C LYS A 66 -1.37 9.53 -4.12
N PHE A 67 -2.64 9.94 -4.20
CA PHE A 67 -3.53 9.92 -3.03
C PHE A 67 -3.67 8.51 -2.44
N ALA A 68 -3.78 7.49 -3.29
CA ALA A 68 -3.95 6.11 -2.86
C ALA A 68 -2.74 5.60 -2.07
N ILE A 69 -1.50 5.82 -2.56
CA ILE A 69 -0.29 5.34 -1.86
C ILE A 69 -0.05 6.11 -0.55
N ASP A 70 -0.26 7.42 -0.55
CA ASP A 70 -0.07 8.26 0.64
C ASP A 70 -1.10 7.88 1.74
N THR A 71 -2.36 7.66 1.34
CA THR A 71 -3.41 7.23 2.28
C THR A 71 -3.20 5.80 2.75
N LEU A 72 -2.76 4.89 1.87
CA LEU A 72 -2.49 3.51 2.25
C LEU A 72 -1.46 3.42 3.37
N LYS A 73 -0.33 4.14 3.23
CA LYS A 73 0.76 4.11 4.21
C LYS A 73 0.39 4.72 5.56
N SER A 74 -0.50 5.71 5.57
CA SER A 74 -0.90 6.43 6.77
C SER A 74 -2.07 5.78 7.52
N SER A 75 -3.00 5.11 6.83
CA SER A 75 -4.25 4.63 7.45
C SER A 75 -4.43 3.12 7.46
N VAL A 76 -3.76 2.36 6.60
CA VAL A 76 -3.98 0.91 6.50
C VAL A 76 -3.06 0.19 7.50
N PRO A 77 -3.59 -0.66 8.41
CA PRO A 77 -2.81 -1.34 9.45
C PRO A 77 -1.99 -2.49 8.87
N ILE A 78 -0.87 -2.14 8.23
CA ILE A 78 0.15 -3.05 7.71
C ILE A 78 1.50 -2.64 8.29
N TRP A 79 2.17 -3.57 8.95
CA TRP A 79 3.45 -3.35 9.61
C TRP A 79 4.56 -4.03 8.83
N LYS A 80 5.72 -3.36 8.74
CA LYS A 80 6.92 -3.89 8.08
C LYS A 80 8.00 -4.20 9.10
N LYS A 81 8.61 -5.37 8.93
CA LYS A 81 9.78 -5.82 9.68
C LYS A 81 10.94 -6.02 8.73
N GLU A 82 12.07 -5.40 9.03
CA GLU A 82 13.29 -5.52 8.24
C GLU A 82 14.16 -6.62 8.83
N ILE A 83 14.53 -7.60 7.99
CA ILE A 83 15.40 -8.71 8.39
C ILE A 83 16.81 -8.45 7.88
N TYR A 84 17.80 -8.44 8.78
CA TYR A 84 19.21 -8.16 8.48
C TYR A 84 20.06 -9.44 8.51
N SER A 85 21.24 -9.38 7.88
CA SER A 85 22.16 -10.53 7.74
C SER A 85 22.86 -10.94 9.05
N ASP A 86 22.80 -10.11 10.07
CA ASP A 86 23.48 -10.24 11.37
C ASP A 86 22.53 -10.68 12.51
N GLN A 87 21.42 -11.36 12.18
CA GLN A 87 20.39 -11.90 13.10
C GLN A 87 19.56 -10.84 13.86
N GLY A 88 19.71 -9.55 13.57
CA GLY A 88 18.80 -8.51 14.04
C GLY A 88 17.53 -8.43 13.20
N ALA A 89 16.37 -8.32 13.85
CA ALA A 89 15.12 -7.93 13.20
C ALA A 89 14.58 -6.66 13.87
N GLU A 90 14.26 -5.64 13.06
CA GLU A 90 13.75 -4.36 13.54
C GLU A 90 12.35 -4.13 12.96
N TRP A 91 11.38 -3.89 13.83
CA TRP A 91 10.06 -3.39 13.44
C TRP A 91 10.15 -1.90 13.18
N LYS A 92 9.76 -1.45 11.99
CA LYS A 92 9.78 -0.02 11.66
C LYS A 92 8.37 0.53 11.69
N GLU A 93 8.20 1.60 12.46
CA GLU A 93 7.03 2.47 12.37
C GLU A 93 7.05 3.22 11.03
N ASN A 94 5.87 3.46 10.44
CA ASN A 94 5.76 4.33 9.28
C ASN A 94 6.01 5.77 9.73
N LYS A 95 7.10 6.39 9.25
CA LYS A 95 7.42 7.81 9.48
C LYS A 95 6.69 8.77 8.51
N GLU A 96 5.61 8.31 7.87
CA GLU A 96 4.84 9.08 6.88
C GLU A 96 3.36 9.15 7.26
#